data_AF-A0A951D5A2-F1
#
_entry.id   AF-A0A951D5A2-F1
#
_cell.length_a   1.000
_cell.length_b   1.000
_cell.length_c   1.000
_cell.angle_alpha   90.00
_cell.angle_beta   90.00
_cell.angle_gamma   90.00
#
_symmetry.space_group_name_H-M   'P 1'
#
loop_
_entity.id
_entity.type
_entity.pdbx_description
1 polymer ?
#
loop_
_entity_poly.entity_id
_entity_poly.type
_entity_poly.pdbx_seq_one_letter_code
_entity_poly.pdbx_strand_id
1 'polypeptide(L)' 'DRLCALLSQSRASVAFCDVGGVGADAVTIDALARLALAARRNGCQVRLRRASAELRQLLEFMGLENVLSD' A
#
# COMPACT_ATOMS: atom_id res chain seq x y z
N ASP A 1 -2.20 -13.65 3.49
CA ASP A 1 -1.68 -14.91 2.91
C ASP A 1 -1.52 -14.89 1.39
N ARG A 2 -2.58 -14.63 0.60
CA ARG A 2 -2.47 -14.67 -0.88
C ARG A 2 -1.45 -13.69 -1.47
N LEU A 3 -1.36 -12.46 -0.97
CA LEU A 3 -0.35 -11.50 -1.42
C LEU A 3 1.08 -11.98 -1.11
N CYS A 4 1.34 -12.44 0.12
CA CYS A 4 2.67 -12.94 0.49
C CYS A 4 3.08 -14.10 -0.43
N ALA A 5 2.16 -15.01 -0.76
CA ALA A 5 2.42 -16.08 -1.71
C ALA A 5 2.77 -15.55 -3.12
N LEU A 6 2.04 -14.54 -3.62
CA LEU A 6 2.34 -13.89 -4.91
C LEU A 6 3.70 -13.17 -4.90
N LEU A 7 4.04 -12.49 -3.80
CA LEU A 7 5.31 -11.81 -3.63
C LEU A 7 6.48 -12.80 -3.61
N SER A 8 6.35 -13.87 -2.84
CA SER A 8 7.37 -14.93 -2.77
C SER A 8 7.59 -15.63 -4.11
N GLN A 9 6.54 -15.80 -4.93
CA GLN A 9 6.64 -16.40 -6.27
C GLN A 9 7.28 -15.45 -7.30
N SER A 10 6.97 -14.16 -7.23
CA SER A 10 7.45 -13.17 -8.23
C SER A 10 8.90 -12.73 -8.03
N ARG A 11 9.48 -12.91 -6.83
CA ARG A 11 10.78 -12.31 -6.42
C ARG A 11 10.84 -10.78 -6.61
N ALA A 12 9.69 -10.12 -6.74
CA ALA A 12 9.63 -8.69 -6.97
C ALA A 12 10.02 -7.93 -5.70
N SER A 13 10.97 -7.00 -5.83
CA SER A 13 11.35 -6.09 -4.73
C SER A 13 10.34 -4.95 -4.55
N VAL A 14 9.50 -4.68 -5.55
CA VAL A 14 8.47 -3.63 -5.54
C VAL A 14 7.16 -4.14 -6.14
N ALA A 15 6.04 -3.86 -5.47
CA ALA A 15 4.69 -4.13 -5.94
C ALA A 15 3.88 -2.84 -6.02
N PHE A 16 3.29 -2.57 -7.19
CA PHE A 16 2.41 -1.42 -7.37
C PHE A 16 0.96 -1.79 -7.05
N CYS A 17 0.32 -1.01 -6.19
CA CYS A 17 -1.08 -1.19 -5.81
C CYS A 17 -1.89 0.01 -6.33
N ASP A 18 -2.79 -0.26 -7.27
CA ASP A 18 -3.74 0.75 -7.76
C ASP A 18 -4.87 0.92 -6.76
N VAL A 19 -5.04 2.15 -6.27
CA VAL A 19 -6.06 2.51 -5.27
C VAL A 19 -7.03 3.57 -5.79
N GLY A 20 -7.13 3.75 -7.12
CA GLY A 20 -7.95 4.80 -7.73
C GLY A 20 -9.46 4.65 -7.57
N GLY A 21 -9.94 3.48 -7.16
CA GLY A 21 -11.35 3.22 -6.84
C GLY A 21 -11.61 2.99 -5.35
N VAL A 22 -10.64 3.27 -4.49
CA VAL A 22 -10.70 2.93 -3.06
C VAL A 22 -11.12 4.16 -2.26
N GLY A 23 -12.07 3.99 -1.33
CA GLY A 23 -12.54 5.05 -0.46
C GLY A 23 -11.47 5.55 0.52
N ALA A 24 -11.51 6.83 0.85
CA ALA A 24 -10.62 7.43 1.83
C ALA A 24 -11.21 7.34 3.24
N ASP A 25 -11.07 6.18 3.88
CA ASP A 25 -11.50 5.95 5.26
C ASP A 25 -10.41 5.27 6.10
N ALA A 26 -10.57 5.33 7.43
CA ALA A 26 -9.60 4.75 8.35
C ALA A 26 -9.43 3.23 8.20
N VAL A 27 -10.49 2.53 7.75
CA VAL A 27 -10.47 1.08 7.53
C VAL A 27 -9.56 0.75 6.34
N THR A 28 -9.69 1.50 5.26
CA THR A 28 -8.85 1.43 4.07
C THR A 28 -7.40 1.72 4.44
N ILE A 29 -7.15 2.77 5.21
CA ILE A 29 -5.80 3.14 5.62
C ILE A 29 -5.16 2.04 6.47
N ASP A 30 -5.86 1.47 7.45
CA ASP A 30 -5.37 0.33 8.24
C ASP A 30 -5.06 -0.87 7.34
N ALA A 31 -5.93 -1.18 6.38
CA ALA A 31 -5.71 -2.26 5.42
C ALA A 31 -4.46 -2.02 4.55
N LEU A 32 -4.26 -0.80 4.04
CA LEU A 32 -3.08 -0.42 3.24
C LEU A 32 -1.79 -0.43 4.08
N ALA A 33 -1.84 0.02 5.33
CA ALA A 33 -0.71 -0.03 6.24
C ALA A 33 -0.29 -1.47 6.53
N ARG A 34 -1.26 -2.36 6.83
CA ARG A 34 -1.02 -3.80 7.03
C ARG A 34 -0.48 -4.46 5.77
N LEU A 35 -1.00 -4.09 4.60
CA LEU A 35 -0.51 -4.55 3.30
C LEU A 35 0.97 -4.22 3.11
N ALA A 36 1.34 -2.95 3.31
CA ALA A 36 2.71 -2.48 3.18
C ALA A 36 3.64 -3.16 4.20
N LEU A 37 3.19 -3.34 5.43
CA LEU A 37 3.95 -4.05 6.46
C LEU A 37 4.17 -5.53 6.10
N ALA A 38 3.13 -6.21 5.62
CA ALA A 38 3.23 -7.61 5.20
C ALA A 38 4.21 -7.78 4.03
N ALA A 39 4.17 -6.88 3.05
CA ALA A 39 5.13 -6.90 1.94
C ALA A 39 6.56 -6.67 2.43
N ARG A 40 6.80 -5.68 3.30
CA ARG A 40 8.14 -5.36 3.83
C ARG A 40 8.74 -6.55 4.59
N ARG A 41 7.93 -7.26 5.37
CA ARG A 41 8.35 -8.50 6.06
C ARG A 41 8.77 -9.62 5.12
N ASN A 42 8.32 -9.58 3.87
CA ASN A 42 8.70 -10.52 2.80
C ASN A 42 9.73 -9.94 1.83
N GLY A 43 10.42 -8.84 2.20
CA GLY A 43 11.46 -8.24 1.37
C GLY A 43 10.95 -7.44 0.16
N CYS A 44 9.67 -7.07 0.14
CA CYS A 44 9.04 -6.30 -0.94
C CYS A 44 8.52 -4.95 -0.44
N GLN A 45 8.61 -3.91 -1.25
CA GLN A 45 7.97 -2.63 -0.98
C GLN A 45 6.65 -2.50 -1.76
N VAL A 46 5.57 -2.13 -1.07
CA VAL A 46 4.31 -1.74 -1.73
C VAL A 46 4.33 -0.25 -2.00
N ARG A 47 3.87 0.10 -3.20
CA ARG A 47 3.90 1.44 -3.78
C ARG A 47 2.51 1.77 -4.31
N LEU A 48 1.80 2.68 -3.63
CA LEU A 48 0.44 3.04 -4.02
C LEU A 48 0.45 3.92 -5.26
N ARG A 49 -0.51 3.70 -6.17
CA ARG A 49 -0.71 4.50 -7.39
C ARG A 49 -2.17 4.89 -7.53
N ARG A 50 -2.39 6.02 -8.23
CA ARG A 50 -3.71 6.61 -8.49
C ARG A 50 -4.54 6.90 -7.22
N ALA A 51 -3.90 7.05 -6.05
CA ALA A 51 -4.57 7.49 -4.84
C ALA A 51 -5.29 8.83 -5.06
N SER A 52 -6.57 8.88 -4.68
CA SER A 52 -7.37 10.09 -4.71
C SER A 52 -6.76 11.16 -3.80
N ALA A 53 -7.13 12.42 -4.01
CA ALA A 53 -6.62 13.52 -3.20
C ALA A 53 -6.97 13.33 -1.72
N GLU A 54 -8.18 12.86 -1.43
CA GLU A 54 -8.68 12.59 -0.07
C GLU A 54 -7.86 11.47 0.59
N LEU A 55 -7.55 10.40 -0.15
CA LEU A 55 -6.75 9.30 0.37
C LEU A 55 -5.31 9.75 0.66
N ARG A 56 -4.73 10.59 -0.19
CA ARG A 56 -3.39 11.17 0.03
C ARG A 56 -3.37 12.06 1.27
N GLN A 57 -4.36 12.93 1.42
CA GLN A 57 -4.50 13.79 2.61
C GLN A 57 -4.64 12.98 3.89
N LEU A 58 -5.42 11.90 3.85
CA LEU A 58 -5.59 11.05 5.02
C LEU A 58 -4.30 10.27 5.34
N LEU A 59 -3.57 9.79 4.33
CA LEU A 59 -2.25 9.17 4.53
C LEU A 59 -1.26 10.14 5.16
N GLU A 60 -1.19 11.38 4.66
CA GLU A 60 -0.32 12.44 5.21
C GLU A 60 -0.71 12.80 6.64
N PHE A 61 -2.01 12.99 6.91
CA PHE A 61 -2.53 13.25 8.24
C PHE A 61 -2.16 12.14 9.24
N MET A 62 -2.07 10.89 8.79
CA MET A 62 -1.67 9.75 9.61
C MET A 62 -0.16 9.45 9.61
N GLY A 63 0.67 10.23 8.92
CA GLY A 63 2.12 10.02 8.83
C GLY A 63 2.54 8.78 8.02
N LEU A 64 1.75 8.41 7.01
CA LEU A 64 1.91 7.23 6.15
C LEU A 64 2.23 7.59 4.69
N GLU A 65 2.68 8.80 4.42
CA GLU A 65 3.01 9.31 3.09
C GLU A 65 4.14 8.53 2.40
N ASN A 66 5.00 7.87 3.18
CA ASN A 66 6.13 7.08 2.67
C ASN A 66 5.72 5.79 1.90
N VAL A 67 4.44 5.43 1.91
CA VAL A 67 3.87 4.30 1.14
C VAL A 67 3.43 4.74 -0.27
N LEU A 68 3.34 6.06 -0.51
CA LEU A 68 3.06 6.60 -1.83
C LEU A 68 4.25 6.39 -2.78
N SER A 69 3.94 6.37 -4.07
CA SER A 69 4.93 6.46 -5.14
C SER A 69 4.81 7.85 -5.75
N ASP A 70 5.94 8.45 -6.14
CA ASP A 70 5.95 9.58 -7.07
C ASP A 70 5.22 9.25 -8.38
#